data_AF-A0A0M0EDS7-F1
#
_entry.id   AF-A0A0M0EDS7-F1
#
_cell.length_a   1.000
_cell.length_b   1.000
_cell.length_c   1.000
_cell.angle_alpha   90.00
_cell.angle_beta   90.00
_cell.angle_gamma   90.00
#
_symmetry.space_group_name_H-M   'P 1'
#
loop_
_entity.id
_entity.type
_entity.pdbx_description
1 polymer ?
#
loop_
_entity_poly.entity_id
_entity_poly.type
_entity_poly.pdbx_seq_one_letter_code
_entity_poly.pdbx_strand_id
1 'polypeptide(L)'
;MGDLDKHLIGFGSKRVSSYIKKNPHLAVSIGLFCGGDMALWLDVTPLAGSLFGAGGALLGAWITELNKRRTDAENKAEREADAIAALAPELQRTIERTQYILDRAVVNFTCESSINGLTTNDLQGDFRPYMPSLYPSAPQVRDLPGDKAIALIRYYDSLNEISQHVDDWWEREGQLAVNIFNMLMHVVEKSLRLGLVCIREFDLETRCPPPYESWGILTSRIERSLDGAANARQRHLDRAEKHRLDPVKSKEPTAYRKY
;
A
#
# COMPACT_ATOMS: atom_id res chain seq x y z
N MET A 1 -27.20 -46.83 35.49
CA MET A 1 -27.54 -46.61 34.07
C MET A 1 -28.35 -45.34 34.03
N GLY A 2 -27.67 -44.21 33.83
CA GLY A 2 -28.28 -42.89 34.00
C GLY A 2 -27.22 -41.86 34.35
N ASP A 3 -26.37 -41.53 33.37
CA ASP A 3 -25.63 -40.25 33.40
C ASP A 3 -25.04 -39.92 32.02
N LEU A 4 -25.91 -39.78 30.99
CA LEU A 4 -25.46 -39.33 29.66
C LEU A 4 -26.27 -38.17 29.06
N ASP A 5 -27.19 -37.56 29.83
CA ASP A 5 -28.14 -36.56 29.30
C ASP A 5 -27.87 -35.11 29.72
N LYS A 6 -26.77 -34.80 30.41
CA LYS A 6 -26.56 -33.45 30.96
C LYS A 6 -25.45 -32.59 30.34
N HIS A 7 -24.79 -33.05 29.26
CA HIS A 7 -23.66 -32.31 28.70
C HIS A 7 -23.90 -31.52 27.40
N LEU A 8 -25.12 -31.48 26.84
CA LEU A 8 -25.34 -30.88 25.51
C LEU A 8 -26.20 -29.59 25.44
N ILE A 9 -26.70 -29.05 26.56
CA ILE A 9 -27.75 -28.01 26.50
C ILE A 9 -27.21 -26.57 26.66
N GLY A 10 -25.93 -26.36 27.02
CA GLY A 10 -25.47 -25.05 27.51
C GLY A 10 -24.95 -24.02 26.49
N PHE A 11 -24.41 -24.41 25.34
CA PHE A 11 -23.49 -23.50 24.60
C PHE A 11 -23.89 -23.11 23.16
N GLY A 12 -25.03 -23.59 22.63
CA GLY A 12 -25.40 -23.38 21.21
C GLY A 12 -26.40 -22.25 20.92
N SER A 13 -27.28 -21.89 21.87
CA SER A 13 -28.53 -21.18 21.54
C SER A 13 -28.34 -19.71 21.09
N LYS A 14 -27.43 -18.96 21.73
CA LYS A 14 -27.23 -17.53 21.41
C LYS A 14 -26.57 -17.30 20.04
N ARG A 15 -25.62 -18.16 19.62
CA ARG A 15 -25.03 -18.08 18.28
C ARG A 15 -26.06 -18.45 17.22
N VAL A 16 -26.72 -19.60 17.38
CA VAL A 16 -27.72 -20.10 16.43
C VAL A 16 -28.87 -19.09 16.23
N SER A 17 -29.39 -18.49 17.30
CA SER A 17 -30.42 -17.44 17.21
C SER A 17 -29.97 -16.22 16.39
N SER A 18 -28.72 -15.77 16.56
CA SER A 18 -28.18 -14.65 15.76
C SER A 18 -27.98 -15.02 14.28
N TYR A 19 -27.63 -16.29 13.99
CA TYR A 19 -27.45 -16.81 12.63
C TYR A 19 -28.78 -16.99 11.91
N ILE A 20 -29.82 -17.45 12.61
CA ILE A 20 -31.19 -17.57 12.09
C ILE A 20 -31.79 -16.19 11.82
N LYS A 21 -31.57 -15.21 12.71
CA LYS A 21 -32.09 -13.84 12.55
C LYS A 21 -31.48 -13.10 11.35
N LYS A 22 -30.26 -13.46 10.94
CA LYS A 22 -29.59 -12.92 9.74
C LYS A 22 -29.96 -13.64 8.45
N ASN A 23 -30.66 -14.78 8.50
CA ASN A 23 -30.93 -15.64 7.34
C ASN A 23 -32.40 -16.10 7.32
N PRO A 24 -33.31 -15.32 6.70
CA PRO A 24 -34.75 -15.60 6.74
C PRO A 24 -35.12 -16.92 6.04
N HIS A 25 -34.42 -17.32 4.98
CA HIS A 25 -34.68 -18.59 4.29
C HIS A 25 -34.41 -19.83 5.16
N LEU A 26 -33.35 -19.79 5.98
CA LEU A 26 -33.01 -20.85 6.92
C LEU A 26 -34.06 -20.92 8.05
N ALA A 27 -34.47 -19.77 8.56
CA ALA A 27 -35.47 -19.67 9.62
C ALA A 27 -36.84 -20.24 9.18
N VAL A 28 -37.29 -19.85 7.98
CA VAL A 28 -38.57 -20.30 7.42
C VAL A 28 -38.51 -21.79 7.09
N SER A 29 -37.39 -22.29 6.56
CA SER A 29 -37.26 -23.72 6.30
C SER A 29 -37.34 -24.56 7.58
N ILE A 30 -36.59 -24.19 8.63
CA ILE A 30 -36.66 -24.89 9.92
C ILE A 30 -38.10 -24.91 10.45
N GLY A 31 -38.82 -23.78 10.35
CA GLY A 31 -40.23 -23.70 10.73
C GLY A 31 -41.14 -24.63 9.92
N LEU A 32 -40.90 -24.77 8.62
CA LEU A 32 -41.65 -25.67 7.74
C LEU A 32 -41.37 -27.14 8.03
N PHE A 33 -40.13 -27.52 8.34
CA PHE A 33 -39.80 -28.88 8.78
C PHE A 33 -40.50 -29.22 10.10
N CYS A 34 -40.44 -28.32 11.11
CA CYS A 34 -41.15 -28.53 12.37
C CYS A 34 -42.68 -28.58 12.20
N GLY A 35 -43.24 -27.76 11.31
CA GLY A 35 -44.66 -27.80 10.97
C GLY A 35 -45.06 -29.10 10.24
N GLY A 36 -44.18 -29.62 9.39
CA GLY A 36 -44.33 -30.90 8.72
C GLY A 36 -44.37 -32.07 9.71
N ASP A 37 -43.48 -32.06 10.70
CA ASP A 37 -43.45 -33.06 11.78
C ASP A 37 -44.74 -33.03 12.61
N MET A 38 -45.24 -31.84 12.96
CA MET A 38 -46.53 -31.70 13.67
C MET A 38 -47.71 -32.19 12.83
N ALA A 39 -47.73 -31.90 11.52
CA ALA A 39 -48.79 -32.34 10.62
C ALA A 39 -48.80 -33.87 10.43
N LEU A 40 -47.62 -34.51 10.40
CA LEU A 40 -47.48 -35.97 10.44
C LEU A 40 -48.05 -36.56 11.73
N TRP A 41 -47.78 -35.92 12.87
CA TRP A 41 -48.28 -36.34 14.18
C TRP A 41 -49.81 -36.27 14.29
N LEU A 42 -50.46 -35.42 13.48
CA LEU A 42 -51.91 -35.25 13.38
C LEU A 42 -52.53 -36.03 12.22
N ASP A 43 -51.80 -36.96 11.59
CA ASP A 43 -52.22 -37.78 10.44
C ASP A 43 -52.62 -37.00 9.17
N VAL A 44 -52.19 -35.74 9.03
CA VAL A 44 -52.44 -34.93 7.82
C VAL A 44 -51.28 -35.07 6.84
N THR A 45 -51.14 -36.27 6.26
CA THR A 45 -50.04 -36.65 5.36
C THR A 45 -49.83 -35.73 4.15
N PRO A 46 -50.87 -35.25 3.43
CA PRO A 46 -50.68 -34.35 2.28
C PRO A 46 -50.09 -32.98 2.69
N LEU A 47 -50.49 -32.47 3.86
CA LEU A 47 -49.99 -31.21 4.39
C LEU A 47 -48.52 -31.35 4.79
N ALA A 48 -48.17 -32.42 5.49
CA ALA A 48 -46.78 -32.70 5.87
C ALA A 48 -45.85 -32.78 4.65
N GLY A 49 -46.26 -33.50 3.60
CA GLY A 49 -45.50 -33.58 2.35
C GLY A 49 -45.26 -32.21 1.70
N SER A 50 -46.27 -31.34 1.68
CA SER A 50 -46.14 -29.98 1.14
C SER A 50 -45.18 -29.10 1.96
N LEU A 51 -45.21 -29.22 3.29
CA LEU A 51 -44.36 -28.48 4.21
C LEU A 51 -42.89 -28.92 4.09
N PHE A 52 -42.62 -30.22 4.03
CA PHE A 52 -41.26 -30.72 3.78
C PHE A 52 -40.73 -30.35 2.40
N GLY A 53 -41.56 -30.40 1.36
CA GLY A 53 -41.19 -29.98 0.01
C GLY A 53 -40.80 -28.50 -0.06
N ALA A 54 -41.61 -27.62 0.53
CA ALA A 54 -41.32 -26.19 0.62
C ALA A 54 -40.09 -25.90 1.51
N GLY A 55 -39.95 -26.62 2.63
CA GLY A 55 -38.78 -26.54 3.51
C GLY A 55 -37.49 -26.93 2.79
N GLY A 56 -37.51 -28.03 2.04
CA GLY A 56 -36.38 -28.50 1.23
C GLY A 56 -35.98 -27.53 0.12
N ALA A 57 -36.95 -26.95 -0.59
CA ALA A 57 -36.68 -25.93 -1.61
C ALA A 57 -36.00 -24.68 -1.02
N LEU A 58 -36.43 -24.24 0.16
CA LEU A 58 -35.83 -23.09 0.86
C LEU A 58 -34.42 -23.40 1.40
N LEU A 59 -34.16 -24.62 1.88
CA LEU A 59 -32.78 -25.03 2.22
C LEU A 59 -31.90 -25.06 0.98
N GLY A 60 -32.37 -25.63 -0.13
CA GLY A 60 -31.64 -25.67 -1.40
C GLY A 60 -31.28 -24.26 -1.89
N ALA A 61 -32.23 -23.33 -1.85
CA ALA A 61 -32.01 -21.92 -2.19
C ALA A 61 -30.97 -21.27 -1.26
N TRP A 62 -31.05 -21.52 0.06
CA TRP A 62 -30.11 -20.98 1.03
C TRP A 62 -28.69 -21.54 0.86
N ILE A 63 -28.54 -22.84 0.60
CA ILE A 63 -27.24 -23.47 0.32
C ILE A 63 -26.63 -22.87 -0.96
N THR A 64 -27.45 -22.68 -1.99
CA THR A 64 -27.00 -22.07 -3.26
C THR A 64 -26.52 -20.64 -3.05
N GLU A 65 -27.27 -19.84 -2.29
CA GLU A 65 -26.90 -18.47 -1.93
C GLU A 65 -25.61 -18.42 -1.08
N LEU A 66 -25.45 -19.33 -0.11
CA LEU A 66 -24.22 -19.44 0.66
C LEU A 66 -23.01 -19.81 -0.20
N ASN A 67 -23.17 -20.80 -1.08
CA ASN A 67 -22.12 -21.21 -2.01
C ASN A 67 -21.75 -20.05 -2.92
N LYS A 68 -22.75 -19.32 -3.46
CA LYS A 68 -22.51 -18.13 -4.28
C LYS A 68 -21.76 -17.04 -3.53
N ARG A 69 -22.16 -16.71 -2.29
CA ARG A 69 -21.45 -15.72 -1.47
C ARG A 69 -20.02 -16.12 -1.19
N ARG A 70 -19.78 -17.41 -0.95
CA ARG A 70 -18.44 -17.94 -0.73
C ARG A 70 -17.60 -17.84 -2.00
N THR A 71 -18.12 -18.27 -3.14
CA THR A 71 -17.40 -18.17 -4.43
C THR A 71 -17.14 -16.72 -4.81
N ASP A 72 -18.09 -15.81 -4.57
CA ASP A 72 -17.90 -14.38 -4.86
C ASP A 72 -16.82 -13.76 -3.97
N ALA A 73 -16.73 -14.17 -2.71
CA ALA A 73 -15.68 -13.73 -1.78
C ALA A 73 -14.30 -14.29 -2.16
N GLU A 74 -14.23 -15.58 -2.54
CA GLU A 74 -13.00 -16.23 -3.01
C GLU A 74 -12.50 -15.59 -4.32
N ASN A 75 -13.38 -15.41 -5.30
CA ASN A 75 -13.07 -14.72 -6.56
C ASN A 75 -12.59 -13.27 -6.35
N LYS A 76 -13.19 -12.55 -5.39
CA LYS A 76 -12.76 -11.20 -5.05
C LYS A 76 -11.36 -11.21 -4.44
N ALA A 77 -11.08 -12.10 -3.50
CA ALA A 77 -9.77 -12.22 -2.87
C ALA A 77 -8.68 -12.61 -3.89
N GLU A 78 -9.00 -13.48 -4.85
CA GLU A 78 -8.10 -13.86 -5.94
C GLU A 78 -7.78 -12.64 -6.83
N ARG A 79 -8.79 -11.88 -7.26
CA ARG A 79 -8.58 -10.65 -8.05
C ARG A 79 -7.76 -9.60 -7.31
N GLU A 80 -8.02 -9.42 -6.01
CA GLU A 80 -7.23 -8.51 -5.16
C GLU A 80 -5.76 -8.95 -5.10
N ALA A 81 -5.49 -10.25 -4.94
CA ALA A 81 -4.14 -10.80 -4.91
C ALA A 81 -3.41 -10.65 -6.26
N ASP A 82 -4.10 -10.91 -7.37
CA ASP A 82 -3.59 -10.74 -8.72
C ASP A 82 -3.28 -9.27 -9.04
N ALA A 83 -4.15 -8.36 -8.60
CA ALA A 83 -3.93 -6.93 -8.76
C ALA A 83 -2.66 -6.46 -8.04
N ILE A 84 -2.45 -6.91 -6.79
CA ILE A 84 -1.25 -6.61 -6.03
C ILE A 84 -0.01 -7.19 -6.72
N ALA A 85 -0.09 -8.44 -7.20
CA ALA A 85 1.01 -9.09 -7.91
C ALA A 85 1.41 -8.37 -9.20
N ALA A 86 0.42 -7.89 -9.97
CA ALA A 86 0.65 -7.18 -11.21
C ALA A 86 1.29 -5.80 -11.01
N LEU A 87 0.91 -5.08 -9.93
CA LEU A 87 1.39 -3.72 -9.66
C LEU A 87 2.73 -3.70 -8.91
N ALA A 88 3.06 -4.76 -8.16
CA ALA A 88 4.28 -4.81 -7.34
C ALA A 88 5.58 -4.49 -8.09
N PRO A 89 5.86 -5.02 -9.30
CA PRO A 89 7.10 -4.73 -10.03
C PRO A 89 7.22 -3.26 -10.45
N GLU A 90 6.12 -2.65 -10.90
CA GLU A 90 6.11 -1.23 -11.26
C GLU A 90 6.36 -0.36 -10.02
N LEU A 91 5.68 -0.68 -8.93
CA LEU A 91 5.81 0.03 -7.66
C LEU A 91 7.24 -0.05 -7.13
N GLN A 92 7.86 -1.23 -7.13
CA GLN A 92 9.27 -1.38 -6.76
C GLN A 92 10.18 -0.52 -7.65
N ARG A 93 10.03 -0.62 -8.97
CA ARG A 93 10.87 0.12 -9.94
C ARG A 93 10.79 1.63 -9.72
N THR A 94 9.60 2.17 -9.47
CA THR A 94 9.43 3.60 -9.21
C THR A 94 10.02 4.01 -7.86
N ILE A 95 9.90 3.17 -6.82
CA ILE A 95 10.46 3.45 -5.48
C ILE A 95 11.98 3.43 -5.53
N GLU A 96 12.58 2.42 -6.16
CA GLU A 96 14.03 2.33 -6.34
C GLU A 96 14.57 3.52 -7.14
N ARG A 97 13.83 3.97 -8.15
CA ARG A 97 14.17 5.19 -8.88
C ARG A 97 14.12 6.42 -7.99
N THR A 98 13.11 6.54 -7.15
CA THR A 98 12.98 7.65 -6.19
C THR A 98 14.12 7.64 -5.18
N GLN A 99 14.54 6.45 -4.71
CA GLN A 99 15.71 6.30 -3.84
C GLN A 99 16.98 6.77 -4.53
N TYR A 100 17.20 6.33 -5.78
CA TYR A 100 18.33 6.77 -6.58
C TYR A 100 18.39 8.31 -6.70
N ILE A 101 17.25 8.95 -6.97
CA ILE A 101 17.17 10.42 -7.05
C ILE A 101 17.59 11.07 -5.74
N LEU A 102 17.17 10.54 -4.59
CA LEU A 102 17.60 11.08 -3.29
C LEU A 102 19.11 10.95 -3.12
N ASP A 103 19.67 9.77 -3.41
CA ASP A 103 21.10 9.53 -3.27
C ASP A 103 21.92 10.49 -4.16
N ARG A 104 21.49 10.73 -5.41
CA ARG A 104 22.12 11.73 -6.29
C ARG A 104 21.95 13.14 -5.76
N ALA A 105 20.76 13.51 -5.29
CA ALA A 105 20.50 14.84 -4.73
C ALA A 105 21.36 15.12 -3.49
N VAL A 106 21.58 14.12 -2.62
CA VAL A 106 22.48 14.22 -1.46
C VAL A 106 23.92 14.48 -1.88
N VAL A 107 24.42 13.78 -2.90
CA VAL A 107 25.77 14.00 -3.42
C VAL A 107 25.91 15.42 -3.97
N ASN A 108 24.95 15.84 -4.81
CA ASN A 108 24.93 17.20 -5.38
C ASN A 108 24.87 18.27 -4.30
N PHE A 109 23.95 18.14 -3.34
CA PHE A 109 23.85 19.04 -2.20
C PHE A 109 25.15 19.12 -1.41
N THR A 110 25.81 17.99 -1.16
CA THR A 110 27.07 17.95 -0.41
C THR A 110 28.20 18.66 -1.15
N CYS A 111 28.31 18.42 -2.46
CA CYS A 111 29.26 19.06 -3.37
C CYS A 111 29.06 20.59 -3.38
N GLU A 112 27.85 21.05 -3.69
CA GLU A 112 27.50 22.48 -3.77
C GLU A 112 27.58 23.18 -2.41
N SER A 113 27.36 22.44 -1.32
CA SER A 113 27.56 22.96 0.02
C SER A 113 29.04 23.06 0.42
N SER A 114 29.95 22.35 -0.24
CA SER A 114 31.36 22.26 0.13
C SER A 114 32.24 23.23 -0.65
N ILE A 115 33.32 23.70 -0.03
CA ILE A 115 34.24 24.70 -0.63
C ILE A 115 35.27 24.02 -1.55
N ASN A 116 35.12 22.73 -1.85
CA ASN A 116 36.10 21.98 -2.64
C ASN A 116 35.95 22.19 -4.15
N GLY A 117 34.92 22.92 -4.60
CA GLY A 117 34.66 23.17 -6.02
C GLY A 117 34.35 21.91 -6.84
N LEU A 118 34.04 20.79 -6.18
CA LEU A 118 33.69 19.55 -6.87
C LEU A 118 32.29 19.67 -7.46
N THR A 119 32.21 19.45 -8.77
CA THR A 119 30.94 19.44 -9.49
C THR A 119 30.57 18.04 -9.94
N THR A 120 29.30 17.71 -9.80
CA THR A 120 28.67 16.54 -10.42
C THR A 120 28.32 16.83 -11.88
N ASN A 121 28.30 15.77 -12.71
CA ASN A 121 27.92 15.81 -14.12
C ASN A 121 26.53 15.18 -14.35
N ASP A 122 25.63 15.30 -13.37
CA ASP A 122 24.27 14.76 -13.48
C ASP A 122 23.45 15.56 -14.50
N LEU A 123 22.60 14.87 -15.25
CA LEU A 123 21.67 15.43 -16.22
C LEU A 123 20.27 15.58 -15.60
N GLN A 124 19.40 16.38 -16.23
CA GLN A 124 18.00 16.52 -15.78
C GLN A 124 17.33 15.16 -15.65
N GLY A 125 17.62 14.29 -16.62
CA GLY A 125 17.12 12.93 -16.68
C GLY A 125 17.44 12.12 -15.44
N ASP A 126 18.53 12.39 -14.71
CA ASP A 126 18.92 11.66 -13.50
C ASP A 126 18.03 11.95 -12.30
N PHE A 127 17.35 13.10 -12.31
CA PHE A 127 16.42 13.53 -11.25
C PHE A 127 14.95 13.28 -11.59
N ARG A 128 14.64 12.82 -12.81
CA ARG A 128 13.26 12.50 -13.21
C ARG A 128 12.80 11.16 -12.63
N PRO A 129 11.64 11.10 -11.96
CA PRO A 129 11.06 9.84 -11.51
C PRO A 129 10.55 9.01 -12.68
N TYR A 130 10.44 7.71 -12.49
CA TYR A 130 9.69 6.87 -13.42
C TYR A 130 8.20 7.02 -13.11
N MET A 131 7.43 7.43 -14.11
CA MET A 131 5.98 7.50 -13.98
C MET A 131 5.36 6.10 -14.09
N PRO A 132 4.26 5.85 -13.37
CA PRO A 132 3.51 4.61 -13.52
C PRO A 132 2.94 4.51 -14.93
N SER A 133 2.95 3.30 -15.47
CA SER A 133 2.37 2.94 -16.76
C SER A 133 1.03 2.25 -16.62
N LEU A 134 0.82 1.54 -15.50
CA LEU A 134 -0.40 0.80 -15.21
C LEU A 134 -1.47 1.71 -14.59
N TYR A 135 -1.09 2.63 -13.71
CA TYR A 135 -2.05 3.54 -13.07
C TYR A 135 -2.38 4.75 -13.96
N PRO A 136 -3.64 5.23 -14.01
CA PRO A 136 -4.85 4.71 -13.35
C PRO A 136 -5.65 3.70 -14.19
N SER A 137 -5.19 3.42 -15.41
CA SER A 137 -6.02 2.82 -16.47
C SER A 137 -6.08 1.29 -16.43
N ALA A 138 -5.11 0.62 -15.82
CA ALA A 138 -5.04 -0.83 -15.77
C ALA A 138 -6.23 -1.41 -14.99
N PRO A 139 -6.88 -2.49 -15.49
CA PRO A 139 -8.03 -3.11 -14.82
C PRO A 139 -7.75 -3.48 -13.37
N GLN A 140 -6.53 -3.95 -13.09
CA GLN A 140 -6.03 -4.36 -11.78
C GLN A 140 -6.16 -3.27 -10.72
N VAL A 141 -6.10 -1.99 -11.11
CA VAL A 141 -6.25 -0.86 -10.16
C VAL A 141 -7.66 -0.85 -9.56
N ARG A 142 -8.68 -1.31 -10.29
CA ARG A 142 -10.08 -1.35 -9.83
C ARG A 142 -10.32 -2.44 -8.80
N ASP A 143 -9.53 -3.49 -8.85
CA ASP A 143 -9.62 -4.64 -7.95
C ASP A 143 -8.78 -4.44 -6.68
N LEU A 144 -8.12 -3.28 -6.50
CA LEU A 144 -7.37 -3.01 -5.27
C LEU A 144 -8.28 -2.74 -4.06
N PRO A 145 -7.93 -3.27 -2.88
CA PRO A 145 -8.52 -2.83 -1.62
C PRO A 145 -8.34 -1.33 -1.40
N GLY A 146 -9.32 -0.68 -0.78
CA GLY A 146 -9.36 0.77 -0.58
C GLY A 146 -8.09 1.35 0.05
N ASP A 147 -7.56 0.73 1.11
CA ASP A 147 -6.37 1.22 1.81
C ASP A 147 -5.12 1.15 0.91
N LYS A 148 -4.96 0.06 0.15
CA LYS A 148 -3.85 -0.12 -0.80
C LYS A 148 -3.96 0.86 -1.97
N ALA A 149 -5.18 1.10 -2.47
CA ALA A 149 -5.44 2.09 -3.50
C ALA A 149 -5.07 3.50 -3.02
N ILE A 150 -5.47 3.89 -1.80
CA ILE A 150 -5.12 5.20 -1.22
C ILE A 150 -3.60 5.35 -1.08
N ALA A 151 -2.91 4.32 -0.58
CA ALA A 151 -1.45 4.34 -0.48
C ALA A 151 -0.78 4.53 -1.84
N LEU A 152 -1.22 3.76 -2.84
CA LEU A 152 -0.71 3.84 -4.22
C LEU A 152 -0.93 5.23 -4.83
N ILE A 153 -2.14 5.77 -4.71
CA ILE A 153 -2.50 7.10 -5.24
C ILE A 153 -1.60 8.17 -4.64
N ARG A 154 -1.48 8.21 -3.31
CA ARG A 154 -0.65 9.21 -2.62
C ARG A 154 0.80 9.15 -3.06
N TYR A 155 1.34 7.94 -3.19
CA TYR A 155 2.71 7.76 -3.63
C TYR A 155 2.89 8.20 -5.10
N TYR A 156 2.04 7.76 -6.02
CA TYR A 156 2.15 8.16 -7.42
C TYR A 156 1.90 9.66 -7.66
N ASP A 157 0.98 10.27 -6.93
CA ASP A 157 0.81 11.73 -6.96
C ASP A 157 2.08 12.46 -6.50
N SER A 158 2.78 11.92 -5.50
CA SER A 158 4.06 12.50 -5.03
C SER A 158 5.20 12.40 -6.06
N LEU A 159 5.11 11.50 -7.04
CA LEU A 159 6.07 11.44 -8.15
C LEU A 159 5.87 12.62 -9.11
N ASN A 160 4.64 13.07 -9.31
CA ASN A 160 4.34 14.26 -10.11
C ASN A 160 4.96 15.52 -9.47
N GLU A 161 4.93 15.62 -8.14
CA GLU A 161 5.56 16.73 -7.39
C GLU A 161 7.08 16.78 -7.65
N ILE A 162 7.76 15.62 -7.67
CA ILE A 162 9.19 15.55 -8.03
C ILE A 162 9.40 16.00 -9.48
N SER A 163 8.60 15.51 -10.43
CA SER A 163 8.75 15.85 -11.84
C SER A 163 8.56 17.33 -12.09
N GLN A 164 7.50 17.92 -11.52
CA GLN A 164 7.22 19.35 -11.61
C GLN A 164 8.36 20.17 -11.02
N HIS A 165 8.89 19.75 -9.86
CA HIS A 165 10.03 20.43 -9.27
C HIS A 165 11.23 20.44 -10.23
N VAL A 166 11.59 19.27 -10.79
CA VAL A 166 12.70 19.14 -11.74
C VAL A 166 12.49 19.95 -13.03
N ASP A 167 11.27 20.00 -13.55
CA ASP A 167 10.95 20.84 -14.71
C ASP A 167 11.03 22.34 -14.38
N ASP A 168 10.69 22.74 -13.15
CA ASP A 168 10.62 24.15 -12.74
C ASP A 168 11.97 24.81 -12.43
N TRP A 169 12.99 24.05 -11.99
CA TRP A 169 14.29 24.61 -11.61
C TRP A 169 15.39 24.40 -12.65
N TRP A 170 15.28 23.37 -13.49
CA TRP A 170 16.29 23.10 -14.52
C TRP A 170 16.36 24.29 -15.50
N GLU A 171 17.57 24.68 -15.89
CA GLU A 171 17.89 25.86 -16.74
C GLU A 171 17.47 27.24 -16.19
N ARG A 172 16.93 27.31 -14.96
CA ARG A 172 16.47 28.58 -14.38
C ARG A 172 17.62 29.37 -13.77
N GLU A 173 17.71 30.65 -14.15
CA GLU A 173 18.75 31.55 -13.66
C GLU A 173 18.42 32.11 -12.27
N GLY A 174 19.44 32.31 -11.42
CA GLY A 174 19.33 33.07 -10.17
C GLY A 174 19.03 32.27 -8.89
N GLN A 175 18.93 30.94 -8.95
CA GLN A 175 18.85 30.10 -7.74
C GLN A 175 20.21 29.55 -7.34
N LEU A 176 20.45 29.47 -6.03
CA LEU A 176 21.64 28.81 -5.48
C LEU A 176 21.47 27.29 -5.61
N ALA A 177 22.46 26.62 -6.19
CA ALA A 177 22.46 25.18 -6.40
C ALA A 177 22.20 24.38 -5.11
N VAL A 178 22.80 24.81 -3.99
CA VAL A 178 22.57 24.20 -2.68
C VAL A 178 21.11 24.24 -2.24
N ASN A 179 20.36 25.31 -2.55
CA ASN A 179 18.96 25.43 -2.22
C ASN A 179 18.08 24.53 -3.10
N ILE A 180 18.42 24.43 -4.39
CA ILE A 180 17.76 23.54 -5.34
C ILE A 180 17.81 22.10 -4.83
N PHE A 181 19.01 21.59 -4.56
CA PHE A 181 19.15 20.21 -4.12
C PHE A 181 18.59 19.97 -2.71
N ASN A 182 18.62 20.97 -1.82
CA ASN A 182 17.95 20.85 -0.53
C ASN A 182 16.43 20.70 -0.67
N MET A 183 15.81 21.48 -1.56
CA MET A 183 14.37 21.37 -1.85
C MET A 183 14.03 20.04 -2.50
N LEU A 184 14.82 19.61 -3.50
CA LEU A 184 14.65 18.31 -4.15
C LEU A 184 14.75 17.17 -3.13
N MET A 185 15.74 17.20 -2.24
CA MET A 185 15.86 16.22 -1.16
C MET A 185 14.58 16.16 -0.31
N HIS A 186 14.00 17.30 0.08
CA HIS A 186 12.76 17.31 0.87
C HIS A 186 11.56 16.69 0.15
N VAL A 187 11.37 17.02 -1.13
CA VAL A 187 10.27 16.47 -1.93
C VAL A 187 10.44 14.96 -2.11
N VAL A 188 11.66 14.51 -2.43
CA VAL A 188 11.96 13.09 -2.64
C VAL A 188 11.86 12.29 -1.34
N GLU A 189 12.29 12.83 -0.19
CA GLU A 189 12.11 12.21 1.12
C GLU A 189 10.64 11.98 1.47
N LYS A 190 9.78 12.97 1.17
CA LYS A 190 8.33 12.85 1.35
C LYS A 190 7.78 11.70 0.51
N SER A 191 8.17 11.61 -0.76
CA SER A 191 7.76 10.54 -1.66
C SER A 191 8.26 9.17 -1.19
N LEU A 192 9.50 9.07 -0.68
CA LEU A 192 10.03 7.82 -0.13
C LEU A 192 9.31 7.38 1.15
N ARG A 193 8.90 8.31 2.02
CA ARG A 193 8.07 7.96 3.19
C ARG A 193 6.71 7.39 2.78
N LEU A 194 6.10 7.89 1.70
CA LEU A 194 4.91 7.30 1.11
C LEU A 194 5.22 5.93 0.47
N GLY A 195 6.38 5.81 -0.19
CA GLY A 195 6.90 4.56 -0.74
C GLY A 195 7.08 3.47 0.32
N LEU A 196 7.56 3.81 1.53
CA LEU A 196 7.66 2.87 2.66
C LEU A 196 6.30 2.32 3.08
N VAL A 197 5.24 3.14 3.04
CA VAL A 197 3.86 2.65 3.25
C VAL A 197 3.49 1.67 2.15
N CYS A 198 3.76 2.01 0.89
CA CYS A 198 3.51 1.13 -0.25
C CYS A 198 4.28 -0.21 -0.17
N ILE A 199 5.54 -0.20 0.28
CA ILE A 199 6.33 -1.43 0.50
C ILE A 199 5.61 -2.37 1.46
N ARG A 200 5.12 -1.84 2.59
CA ARG A 200 4.38 -2.61 3.59
C ARG A 200 3.03 -3.07 3.07
N GLU A 201 2.25 -2.16 2.49
CA GLU A 201 0.89 -2.46 2.03
C GLU A 201 0.89 -3.46 0.87
N PHE A 202 1.90 -3.46 -0.01
CA PHE A 202 1.98 -4.39 -1.14
C PHE A 202 2.86 -5.62 -0.85
N ASP A 203 3.46 -5.71 0.34
CA ASP A 203 4.39 -6.78 0.72
C ASP A 203 5.51 -6.96 -0.31
N LEU A 204 6.13 -5.84 -0.71
CA LEU A 204 7.08 -5.83 -1.82
C LEU A 204 8.36 -6.61 -1.52
N GLU A 205 8.79 -6.69 -0.26
CA GLU A 205 10.03 -7.39 0.09
C GLU A 205 9.90 -8.91 -0.08
N THR A 206 8.70 -9.44 0.15
CA THR A 206 8.40 -10.86 -0.11
C THR A 206 8.22 -11.13 -1.59
N ARG A 207 7.54 -10.23 -2.31
CA ARG A 207 7.20 -10.39 -3.74
C ARG A 207 8.37 -10.11 -4.68
N CYS A 208 9.24 -9.22 -4.25
CA CYS A 208 10.37 -8.73 -5.01
C CYS A 208 11.64 -8.74 -4.14
N PRO A 209 12.13 -9.94 -3.80
CA PRO A 209 13.29 -10.08 -2.93
C PRO A 209 14.54 -9.50 -3.60
N PRO A 210 15.52 -9.04 -2.80
CA PRO A 210 16.78 -8.55 -3.34
C PRO A 210 17.51 -9.66 -4.13
N PRO A 211 18.28 -9.31 -5.18
CA PRO A 211 18.99 -10.30 -6.00
C PRO A 211 20.07 -11.07 -5.21
N TYR A 212 20.59 -10.48 -4.13
CA TYR A 212 21.57 -11.08 -3.24
C TYR A 212 21.47 -10.47 -1.84
N GLU A 213 21.86 -11.22 -0.81
CA GLU A 213 21.70 -10.83 0.60
C GLU A 213 22.45 -9.52 0.94
N SER A 214 23.66 -9.32 0.40
CA SER A 214 24.45 -8.12 0.64
C SER A 214 23.86 -6.83 0.05
N TRP A 215 22.85 -6.93 -0.83
CA TRP A 215 22.11 -5.78 -1.34
C TRP A 215 21.27 -5.13 -0.23
N GLY A 216 20.78 -5.94 0.71
CA GLY A 216 19.81 -5.55 1.73
C GLY A 216 18.39 -5.39 1.17
N ILE A 217 17.41 -5.38 2.09
CA ILE A 217 16.00 -5.16 1.76
C ILE A 217 15.74 -3.69 1.41
N LEU A 218 14.71 -3.44 0.60
CA LEU A 218 14.38 -2.11 0.09
C LEU A 218 14.11 -1.10 1.21
N THR A 219 13.41 -1.51 2.28
CA THR A 219 13.15 -0.65 3.45
C THR A 219 14.46 -0.16 4.07
N SER A 220 15.38 -1.08 4.39
CA SER A 220 16.66 -0.74 5.03
C SER A 220 17.54 0.18 4.17
N ARG A 221 17.45 0.03 2.85
CA ARG A 221 18.16 0.88 1.89
C ARG A 221 17.59 2.29 1.88
N ILE A 222 16.26 2.43 1.85
CA ILE A 222 15.58 3.74 1.90
C ILE A 222 15.87 4.44 3.22
N GLU A 223 15.75 3.75 4.36
CA GLU A 223 16.04 4.32 5.68
C GLU A 223 17.47 4.88 5.75
N ARG A 224 18.45 4.13 5.22
CA ARG A 224 19.83 4.60 5.12
C ARG A 224 19.97 5.85 4.25
N SER A 225 19.27 5.92 3.11
CA SER A 225 19.25 7.12 2.25
C SER A 225 18.63 8.32 2.96
N LEU A 226 17.53 8.12 3.72
CA LEU A 226 16.88 9.16 4.52
C LEU A 226 17.81 9.69 5.63
N ASP A 227 18.50 8.80 6.34
CA ASP A 227 19.50 9.17 7.34
C ASP A 227 20.68 9.91 6.70
N GLY A 228 21.13 9.45 5.53
CA GLY A 228 22.18 10.10 4.74
C GLY A 228 21.82 11.54 4.40
N ALA A 229 20.57 11.78 3.97
CA ALA A 229 20.06 13.10 3.67
C ALA A 229 19.98 14.02 4.90
N ALA A 230 19.50 13.51 6.04
CA ALA A 230 19.49 14.23 7.29
C ALA A 230 20.92 14.62 7.75
N ASN A 231 21.85 13.66 7.68
CA ASN A 231 23.26 13.88 8.02
C ASN A 231 23.93 14.90 7.09
N ALA A 232 23.62 14.90 5.79
CA ALA A 232 24.16 15.87 4.85
C ALA A 232 23.70 17.30 5.19
N ARG A 233 22.41 17.49 5.50
CA ARG A 233 21.89 18.79 5.97
C ARG A 233 22.52 19.22 7.28
N GLN A 234 22.67 18.31 8.25
CA GLN A 234 23.32 18.64 9.51
C GLN A 234 24.76 19.12 9.30
N ARG A 235 25.54 18.41 8.48
CA ARG A 235 26.91 18.84 8.13
C ARG A 235 26.95 20.18 7.39
N HIS A 236 25.93 20.51 6.62
CA HIS A 236 25.80 21.84 6.01
C HIS A 236 25.61 22.93 7.09
N LEU A 237 24.70 22.69 8.04
CA LEU A 237 24.45 23.61 9.16
C LEU A 237 25.68 23.78 10.06
N ASP A 238 26.35 22.68 10.41
CA ASP A 238 27.57 22.71 11.24
C ASP A 238 28.69 23.54 10.57
N ARG A 239 28.82 23.43 9.24
CA ARG A 239 29.76 24.24 8.46
C ARG A 239 29.35 25.71 8.45
N ALA A 240 28.08 26.01 8.22
CA ALA A 240 27.57 27.39 8.23
C ALA A 240 27.80 28.05 9.59
N GLU A 241 27.55 27.33 10.69
CA GLU A 241 27.80 27.80 12.05
C GLU A 241 29.30 28.02 12.30
N LYS A 242 30.16 27.08 11.88
CA LYS A 242 31.61 27.24 11.97
C LYS A 242 32.11 28.46 11.18
N HIS A 243 31.58 28.71 9.98
CA HIS A 243 31.92 29.90 9.19
C HIS A 243 31.43 31.21 9.83
N ARG A 244 30.32 31.17 10.57
CA ARG A 244 29.83 32.32 11.34
C ARG A 244 30.77 32.67 12.49
N LEU A 245 31.30 31.65 13.17
CA LEU A 245 32.22 31.80 14.30
C LEU A 245 33.64 32.18 13.83
N ASP A 246 34.13 31.56 12.76
CA ASP A 246 35.44 31.80 12.15
C ASP A 246 35.27 32.15 10.66
N PRO A 247 35.02 33.43 10.32
CA PRO A 247 34.80 33.84 8.93
C PRO A 247 36.07 33.69 8.11
N VAL A 248 36.18 32.56 7.41
CA VAL A 248 37.14 32.39 6.33
C VAL A 248 36.81 33.40 5.23
N LYS A 249 37.76 34.28 4.88
CA LYS A 249 37.64 35.17 3.71
C LYS A 249 37.65 34.32 2.43
N SER A 250 36.49 33.80 2.04
CA SER A 250 36.29 33.24 0.70
C SER A 250 36.49 34.36 -0.31
N LYS A 251 37.47 34.21 -1.21
CA LYS A 251 37.68 35.12 -2.34
C LYS A 251 36.82 34.79 -3.56
N GLU A 252 36.09 33.67 -3.51
CA GLU A 252 35.30 33.20 -4.65
C GLU A 252 33.81 33.50 -4.42
N PRO A 253 33.12 34.05 -5.43
CA PRO A 253 31.69 34.30 -5.37
C PRO A 253 30.93 32.97 -5.26
N THR A 254 29.88 32.94 -4.45
CA THR A 254 28.94 31.81 -4.39
C THR A 254 28.42 31.53 -5.79
N ALA A 255 28.62 30.30 -6.27
CA ALA A 255 28.31 29.94 -7.65
C ALA A 255 26.79 29.93 -7.88
N TYR A 256 26.32 30.82 -8.76
CA TYR A 256 25.02 30.70 -9.42
C TYR A 256 25.22 29.80 -10.62
N ARG A 257 24.82 28.53 -10.50
CA ARG A 257 25.02 27.55 -11.56
C ARG A 257 23.73 27.38 -12.36
N LYS A 258 23.87 27.38 -13.68
CA LYS A 258 22.82 26.95 -14.60
C LYS A 258 22.99 25.44 -14.78
N TYR A 259 21.95 24.67 -14.46
CA TYR A 259 21.86 23.24 -14.73
C TYR A 259 21.07 23.01 -16.00
#